data_AF-D1YYY1-F1
#
_entry.id   AF-D1YYY1-F1
#
_cell.length_a   1.000
_cell.length_b   1.000
_cell.length_c   1.000
_cell.angle_alpha   90.00
_cell.angle_beta   90.00
_cell.angle_gamma   90.00
#
_symmetry.space_group_name_H-M   'P 1'
#
loop_
_entity.id
_entity.type
_entity.pdbx_description
1 polymer ?
#
loop_
_entity_poly.entity_id
_entity_poly.type
_entity_poly.pdbx_seq_one_letter_code
_entity_poly.pdbx_strand_id
1 'polypeptide(L)'
;MKAERFSRKIYKTGINFAVDVPHEVSKAFGMRGNIPVTGSVNGVPLKATLVPVGQGRHRLFLNGDTRKALGAGEGDTVEVSVSIDKEPRTRPVPPMFREALDKDPDAKAAWDKLPPSRKKEILAYLNNLKSPESLKRNIDKAIKNHLVFYGRKKNKGPGGDSSRSRFLEAKRYFELHCALCPYSRRVGEHDPYPGAGDGDVQRPDAALPEQVGELYLCHRHGQVLHEY
;
A
#
# COMPACT_ATOMS: atom_id res chain seq x y z
N MET A 1 19.98 -27.08 -7.45
CA MET A 1 18.85 -27.81 -6.82
C MET A 1 18.18 -28.61 -7.92
N LYS A 2 17.66 -29.79 -7.58
CA LYS A 2 17.02 -30.68 -8.55
C LYS A 2 15.70 -30.07 -9.02
N ALA A 3 15.39 -30.21 -10.30
CA ALA A 3 14.08 -29.87 -10.83
C ALA A 3 13.10 -31.00 -10.47
N GLU A 4 11.95 -30.63 -9.92
CA GLU A 4 10.87 -31.54 -9.56
C GLU A 4 9.86 -31.59 -10.70
N ARG A 5 9.42 -32.81 -11.07
CA ARG A 5 8.49 -33.04 -12.18
C ARG A 5 7.25 -33.78 -11.72
N PHE A 6 6.08 -33.37 -12.21
CA PHE A 6 4.81 -34.00 -11.90
C PHE A 6 3.72 -33.67 -12.91
N SER A 7 2.73 -34.56 -13.03
CA SER A 7 1.56 -34.36 -13.89
C SER A 7 0.30 -34.10 -13.08
N ARG A 8 -0.44 -33.05 -13.41
CA ARG A 8 -1.64 -32.61 -12.68
C ARG A 8 -2.69 -32.03 -13.61
N LYS A 9 -3.96 -32.21 -13.21
CA LYS A 9 -5.09 -31.57 -13.87
C LYS A 9 -5.16 -30.09 -13.53
N ILE A 10 -5.39 -29.28 -14.54
CA ILE A 10 -5.71 -27.87 -14.39
C ILE A 10 -7.12 -27.77 -13.81
N TYR A 11 -7.28 -26.92 -12.81
CA TYR A 11 -8.58 -26.58 -12.25
C TYR A 11 -8.74 -25.08 -12.04
N LYS A 12 -9.98 -24.61 -11.98
CA LYS A 12 -10.28 -23.21 -11.75
C LYS A 12 -10.52 -22.90 -10.28
N THR A 13 -10.05 -21.73 -9.84
CA THR A 13 -10.23 -21.22 -8.48
C THR A 13 -10.52 -19.72 -8.54
N GLY A 14 -11.77 -19.35 -8.29
CA GLY A 14 -12.25 -18.01 -8.62
C GLY A 14 -12.03 -17.70 -10.11
N ILE A 15 -11.24 -16.66 -10.41
CA ILE A 15 -10.93 -16.25 -11.78
C ILE A 15 -9.67 -16.90 -12.37
N ASN A 16 -8.88 -17.60 -11.54
CA ASN A 16 -7.55 -18.11 -11.92
C ASN A 16 -7.57 -19.62 -12.20
N PHE A 17 -6.65 -20.06 -13.05
CA PHE A 17 -6.40 -21.47 -13.34
C PHE A 17 -5.15 -21.92 -12.60
N ALA A 18 -5.14 -23.14 -12.09
CA ALA A 18 -4.03 -23.64 -11.30
C ALA A 18 -3.88 -25.16 -11.38
N VAL A 19 -2.73 -25.62 -10.91
CA VAL A 19 -2.42 -27.02 -10.67
C VAL A 19 -1.91 -27.18 -9.23
N ASP A 20 -2.27 -28.26 -8.57
CA ASP A 20 -1.78 -28.55 -7.22
C ASP A 20 -0.37 -29.13 -7.27
N VAL A 21 0.52 -28.60 -6.43
CA VAL A 21 1.86 -29.16 -6.31
C VAL A 21 1.78 -30.38 -5.39
N PRO A 22 2.28 -31.57 -5.81
CA PRO A 22 2.34 -32.72 -4.92
C PRO A 22 3.01 -32.38 -3.59
N HIS A 23 2.51 -32.98 -2.50
CA HIS A 23 3.02 -32.68 -1.16
C HIS A 23 4.53 -32.96 -1.05
N GLU A 24 5.01 -34.06 -1.63
CA GLU A 24 6.44 -34.39 -1.62
C GLU A 24 7.30 -33.35 -2.34
N VAL A 25 6.82 -32.80 -3.45
CA VAL A 25 7.51 -31.71 -4.17
C VAL A 25 7.54 -30.44 -3.32
N SER A 26 6.43 -30.10 -2.67
CA SER A 26 6.38 -28.97 -1.74
C SER A 26 7.33 -29.14 -0.56
N LYS A 27 7.39 -30.35 0.00
CA LYS A 27 8.26 -30.72 1.12
C LYS A 27 9.73 -30.71 0.71
N ALA A 28 10.06 -31.19 -0.48
CA ALA A 28 11.42 -31.20 -1.03
C ALA A 28 12.02 -29.79 -1.17
N PHE A 29 11.19 -28.77 -1.43
CA PHE A 29 11.66 -27.39 -1.45
C PHE A 29 11.96 -26.82 -0.06
N GLY A 30 11.42 -27.39 1.02
CA GLY A 30 11.77 -27.02 2.39
C GLY A 30 11.44 -25.57 2.79
N MET A 31 10.68 -24.85 1.96
CA MET A 31 10.33 -23.44 2.19
C MET A 31 8.88 -23.32 2.66
N ARG A 32 8.64 -22.35 3.54
CA ARG A 32 7.28 -21.96 3.98
C ARG A 32 6.84 -20.72 3.20
N GLY A 33 5.55 -20.64 2.88
CA GLY A 33 4.97 -19.46 2.23
C GLY A 33 5.13 -19.49 0.71
N ASN A 34 5.37 -18.31 0.11
CA ASN A 34 5.51 -18.18 -1.33
C ASN A 34 6.89 -18.66 -1.80
N ILE A 35 6.93 -19.58 -2.77
CA ILE A 35 8.19 -20.15 -3.29
C ILE A 35 8.43 -19.68 -4.73
N PRO A 36 9.40 -18.80 -4.98
CA PRO A 36 9.87 -18.47 -6.33
C PRO A 36 10.31 -19.72 -7.09
N VAL A 37 9.77 -19.93 -8.29
CA VAL A 37 10.18 -21.05 -9.14
C VAL A 37 10.36 -20.66 -10.60
N THR A 38 11.26 -21.36 -11.28
CA THR A 38 11.43 -21.38 -12.74
C THR A 38 11.27 -22.81 -13.24
N GLY A 39 10.86 -22.96 -14.50
CA GLY A 39 10.62 -24.28 -15.06
C GLY A 39 9.83 -24.25 -16.36
N SER A 40 8.99 -25.27 -16.57
CA SER A 40 8.16 -25.40 -17.75
C SER A 40 6.85 -26.15 -17.47
N VAL A 41 5.83 -25.89 -18.28
CA VAL A 41 4.58 -26.66 -18.35
C VAL A 41 4.47 -27.20 -19.78
N ASN A 42 4.36 -28.52 -19.99
CA ASN A 42 4.42 -29.16 -21.32
C ASN A 42 5.52 -28.57 -22.24
N GLY A 43 6.71 -28.29 -21.69
CA GLY A 43 7.82 -27.67 -22.41
C GLY A 43 7.75 -26.14 -22.58
N VAL A 44 6.60 -25.48 -22.33
CA VAL A 44 6.48 -24.01 -22.34
C VAL A 44 7.19 -23.42 -21.12
N PRO A 45 8.20 -22.55 -21.29
CA PRO A 45 8.92 -21.94 -20.17
C PRO A 45 8.01 -21.16 -19.23
N LEU A 46 8.27 -21.25 -17.94
CA LEU A 46 7.52 -20.55 -16.88
C LEU A 46 8.48 -19.93 -15.85
N LYS A 47 8.13 -18.73 -15.40
CA LYS A 47 8.70 -18.10 -14.20
C LYS A 47 7.54 -17.67 -13.32
N ALA A 48 7.42 -18.29 -12.14
CA ALA A 48 6.25 -18.15 -11.31
C ALA A 48 6.59 -18.17 -9.81
N THR A 49 5.54 -18.18 -9.00
CA THR A 49 5.64 -18.33 -7.54
C THR A 49 4.60 -19.35 -7.12
N LEU A 50 5.03 -20.39 -6.41
CA LEU A 50 4.13 -21.34 -5.78
C LEU A 50 3.47 -20.66 -4.57
N VAL A 51 2.16 -20.76 -4.47
CA VAL A 51 1.35 -20.10 -3.44
C VAL A 51 0.90 -21.13 -2.41
N PRO A 52 1.09 -20.88 -1.11
CA PRO A 52 0.71 -21.83 -0.07
C PRO A 52 -0.81 -21.98 0.00
N VAL A 53 -1.28 -23.22 0.19
CA VAL A 53 -2.69 -23.55 0.42
C VAL A 53 -2.94 -24.16 1.81
N GLY A 54 -1.92 -24.10 2.67
CA GLY A 54 -1.95 -24.66 4.03
C GLY A 54 -1.41 -26.09 4.10
N GLN A 55 -1.08 -26.53 5.32
CA GLN A 55 -0.55 -27.88 5.61
C GLN A 55 0.71 -28.24 4.79
N GLY A 56 1.59 -27.27 4.55
CA GLY A 56 2.82 -27.49 3.77
C GLY A 56 2.61 -27.70 2.26
N ARG A 57 1.39 -27.53 1.76
CA ARG A 57 1.06 -27.68 0.34
C ARG A 57 1.09 -26.34 -0.38
N HIS A 58 1.36 -26.41 -1.68
CA HIS A 58 1.36 -25.25 -2.56
C HIS A 58 0.55 -25.54 -3.82
N ARG A 59 0.21 -24.47 -4.53
CA ARG A 59 -0.32 -24.53 -5.89
C ARG A 59 0.46 -23.64 -6.82
N LEU A 60 0.43 -23.97 -8.10
CA LEU A 60 0.98 -23.16 -9.18
C LEU A 60 -0.18 -22.56 -9.98
N PHE A 61 -0.22 -21.23 -10.07
CA PHE A 61 -1.14 -20.53 -10.96
C PHE A 61 -0.60 -20.48 -12.38
N LEU A 62 -1.47 -20.73 -13.36
CA LEU A 62 -1.18 -20.61 -14.78
C LEU A 62 -1.74 -19.27 -15.27
N ASN A 63 -0.85 -18.37 -15.70
CA ASN A 63 -1.26 -17.08 -16.24
C ASN A 63 -1.91 -17.25 -17.63
N GLY A 64 -2.53 -16.18 -18.14
CA GLY A 64 -3.23 -16.22 -19.43
C GLY A 64 -2.31 -16.57 -20.61
N ASP A 65 -1.09 -16.06 -20.61
CA ASP A 65 -0.14 -16.25 -21.72
C ASP A 65 0.36 -17.69 -21.78
N THR A 66 0.70 -18.29 -20.63
CA THR A 66 1.08 -19.70 -20.52
C THR A 66 -0.08 -20.60 -20.98
N ARG A 67 -1.33 -20.33 -20.56
CA ARG A 67 -2.47 -21.13 -21.02
C ARG A 67 -2.71 -21.03 -22.53
N LYS A 68 -2.61 -19.83 -23.10
CA LYS A 68 -2.73 -19.61 -24.55
C LYS A 68 -1.66 -20.37 -25.31
N ALA A 69 -0.41 -20.32 -24.84
CA ALA A 69 0.71 -21.05 -25.45
C ALA A 69 0.54 -22.57 -25.34
N LEU A 70 -0.06 -23.06 -24.26
CA LEU A 70 -0.33 -24.48 -24.05
C LEU A 70 -1.52 -25.02 -24.84
N GLY A 71 -2.47 -24.15 -25.22
CA GLY A 71 -3.77 -24.59 -25.72
C GLY A 71 -4.58 -25.41 -24.69
N ALA A 72 -4.21 -25.34 -23.40
CA ALA A 72 -4.77 -26.17 -22.33
C ALA A 72 -5.74 -25.38 -21.44
N GLY A 73 -6.87 -26.00 -21.13
CA GLY A 73 -7.97 -25.48 -20.35
C GLY A 73 -8.17 -26.19 -19.00
N GLU A 74 -9.31 -25.92 -18.38
CA GLU A 74 -9.73 -26.64 -17.17
C GLU A 74 -10.02 -28.11 -17.50
N GLY A 75 -9.59 -29.02 -16.62
CA GLY A 75 -9.72 -30.46 -16.80
C GLY A 75 -8.52 -31.13 -17.48
N ASP A 76 -7.76 -30.39 -18.28
CA ASP A 76 -6.59 -30.91 -19.00
C ASP A 76 -5.46 -31.27 -18.04
N THR A 77 -4.76 -32.36 -18.35
CA THR A 77 -3.57 -32.77 -17.60
C THR A 77 -2.32 -32.17 -18.24
N VAL A 78 -1.51 -31.51 -17.42
CA VAL A 78 -0.24 -30.94 -17.86
C VAL A 78 0.93 -31.53 -17.06
N GLU A 79 2.05 -31.70 -17.72
CA GLU A 79 3.33 -32.02 -17.10
C GLU A 79 4.02 -30.72 -16.69
N VAL A 80 4.39 -30.63 -15.41
CA VAL A 80 5.04 -29.48 -14.81
C VAL A 80 6.44 -29.89 -14.36
N SER A 81 7.44 -29.11 -14.74
CA SER A 81 8.81 -29.20 -14.24
C SER A 81 9.15 -27.88 -13.56
N VAL A 82 9.51 -27.88 -12.28
CA VAL A 82 9.82 -26.67 -11.51
C VAL A 82 11.05 -26.83 -10.64
N SER A 83 11.80 -25.75 -10.47
CA SER A 83 12.94 -25.65 -9.55
C SER A 83 12.92 -24.30 -8.84
N ILE A 84 13.55 -24.20 -7.66
CA ILE A 84 13.61 -22.94 -6.91
C ILE A 84 14.37 -21.89 -7.71
N ASP A 85 13.70 -20.76 -7.94
CA ASP A 85 14.25 -19.57 -8.58
C ASP A 85 15.11 -18.81 -7.56
N LYS A 86 16.44 -18.97 -7.67
CA LYS A 86 17.40 -18.26 -6.82
C LYS A 86 17.79 -16.90 -7.38
N GLU A 87 17.31 -16.51 -8.55
CA GLU A 87 17.65 -15.21 -9.10
C GLU A 87 17.09 -14.10 -8.21
N PRO A 88 17.92 -13.14 -7.78
CA PRO A 88 17.43 -11.96 -7.11
C PRO A 88 16.41 -11.27 -8.01
N ARG A 89 15.14 -11.22 -7.58
CA ARG A 89 14.11 -10.41 -8.24
C ARG A 89 14.30 -8.92 -7.93
N THR A 90 15.55 -8.48 -7.83
CA THR A 90 15.97 -7.09 -7.70
C THR A 90 16.11 -6.54 -9.10
N ARG A 91 15.26 -5.57 -9.43
CA ARG A 91 15.37 -4.86 -10.70
C ARG A 91 16.58 -3.93 -10.65
N PRO A 92 17.27 -3.69 -11.78
CA PRO A 92 18.39 -2.76 -11.79
C PRO A 92 17.91 -1.35 -11.42
N VAL A 93 18.80 -0.58 -10.79
CA VAL A 93 18.60 0.86 -10.57
C VAL A 93 18.72 1.56 -11.93
N PRO A 94 17.68 2.22 -12.44
CA PRO A 94 17.78 2.96 -13.70
C PRO A 94 18.92 3.99 -13.64
N PRO A 95 19.75 4.15 -14.68
CA PRO A 95 20.86 5.10 -14.67
C PRO A 95 20.44 6.53 -14.29
N MET A 96 19.35 7.03 -14.88
CA MET A 96 18.79 8.35 -14.55
C MET A 96 18.39 8.49 -13.07
N PHE A 97 17.94 7.39 -12.44
CA PHE A 97 17.58 7.42 -11.02
C PHE A 97 18.82 7.45 -10.13
N ARG A 98 19.87 6.71 -10.51
CA ARG A 98 21.17 6.76 -9.82
C ARG A 98 21.76 8.16 -9.88
N GLU A 99 21.81 8.77 -11.06
CA GLU A 99 22.30 10.14 -11.23
C GLU A 99 21.49 11.16 -10.40
N ALA A 100 20.18 10.98 -10.28
CA ALA A 100 19.35 11.85 -9.47
C ALA A 100 19.61 11.69 -7.97
N LEU A 101 19.85 10.47 -7.49
CA LEU A 101 20.25 10.21 -6.10
C LEU A 101 21.64 10.78 -5.79
N ASP A 102 22.58 10.70 -6.72
CA ASP A 102 23.93 11.22 -6.52
C ASP A 102 23.97 12.76 -6.46
N LYS A 103 22.96 13.45 -7.02
CA LYS A 103 22.81 14.91 -6.95
C LYS A 103 22.11 15.41 -5.68
N ASP A 104 21.49 14.54 -4.90
CA ASP A 104 20.70 14.89 -3.72
C ASP A 104 21.07 13.97 -2.53
N PRO A 105 21.98 14.41 -1.65
CA PRO A 105 22.45 13.62 -0.50
C PRO A 105 21.33 13.20 0.45
N ASP A 106 20.30 14.03 0.64
CA ASP A 106 19.18 13.73 1.54
C ASP A 106 18.29 12.64 0.93
N ALA A 107 18.01 12.71 -0.37
CA ALA A 107 17.30 11.66 -1.08
C ALA A 107 18.09 10.35 -1.12
N LYS A 108 19.43 10.41 -1.24
CA LYS A 108 20.31 9.23 -1.16
C LYS A 108 20.27 8.59 0.23
N ALA A 109 20.36 9.38 1.29
CA ALA A 109 20.24 8.89 2.66
C ALA A 109 18.86 8.28 2.94
N ALA A 110 17.79 8.90 2.41
CA ALA A 110 16.44 8.35 2.47
C ALA A 110 16.34 7.02 1.72
N TRP A 111 16.90 6.93 0.51
CA TRP A 111 16.96 5.70 -0.29
C TRP A 111 17.65 4.59 0.48
N ASP A 112 18.82 4.85 1.05
CA ASP A 112 19.63 3.84 1.71
C ASP A 112 18.92 3.25 2.94
N LYS A 113 18.17 4.07 3.67
CA LYS A 113 17.34 3.66 4.82
C LYS A 113 16.09 2.87 4.44
N LEU A 114 15.68 2.82 3.17
CA LEU A 114 14.47 2.10 2.77
C LEU A 114 14.59 0.57 2.94
N PRO A 115 13.53 -0.11 3.41
CA PRO A 115 13.47 -1.56 3.42
C PRO A 115 13.63 -2.15 2.00
N PRO A 116 14.20 -3.36 1.86
CA PRO A 116 14.38 -4.01 0.56
C PRO A 116 13.10 -4.16 -0.26
N SER A 117 11.95 -4.41 0.40
CA SER A 117 10.64 -4.47 -0.24
C SER A 117 10.27 -3.15 -0.92
N ARG A 118 10.53 -2.03 -0.24
CA ARG A 118 10.24 -0.69 -0.73
C ARG A 118 11.15 -0.29 -1.89
N LYS A 119 12.45 -0.56 -1.77
CA LYS A 119 13.41 -0.40 -2.87
C LYS A 119 12.95 -1.19 -4.10
N LYS A 120 12.52 -2.44 -3.92
CA LYS A 120 12.01 -3.29 -5.00
C LYS A 120 10.77 -2.72 -5.68
N GLU A 121 9.80 -2.19 -4.93
CA GLU A 121 8.60 -1.56 -5.49
C GLU A 121 8.92 -0.33 -6.34
N ILE A 122 9.79 0.55 -5.85
CA ILE A 122 10.21 1.77 -6.55
C ILE A 122 10.91 1.39 -7.86
N LEU A 123 11.84 0.44 -7.80
CA LEU A 123 12.54 -0.04 -8.99
C LEU A 123 11.57 -0.74 -9.96
N ALA A 124 10.57 -1.47 -9.47
CA ALA A 124 9.54 -2.05 -10.32
C ALA A 124 8.70 -1.00 -11.03
N TYR A 125 8.33 0.06 -10.33
CA TYR A 125 7.60 1.17 -10.91
C TYR A 125 8.43 1.88 -11.99
N LEU A 126 9.65 2.30 -11.67
CA LEU A 126 10.50 3.06 -12.58
C LEU A 126 10.90 2.25 -13.83
N ASN A 127 11.27 0.98 -13.69
CA ASN A 127 11.65 0.13 -14.83
C ASN A 127 10.46 -0.23 -15.75
N ASN A 128 9.22 -0.05 -15.31
CA ASN A 128 8.03 -0.29 -16.14
C ASN A 128 7.61 0.95 -16.95
N LEU A 129 8.22 2.12 -16.73
CA LEU A 129 7.94 3.34 -17.49
C LEU A 129 8.60 3.26 -18.86
N LYS A 130 7.77 3.32 -19.92
CA LYS A 130 8.23 3.13 -21.30
C LYS A 130 8.87 4.37 -21.95
N SER A 131 8.53 5.57 -21.46
CA SER A 131 9.03 6.84 -22.02
C SER A 131 10.11 7.44 -21.10
N PRO A 132 11.25 7.91 -21.66
CA PRO A 132 12.29 8.60 -20.90
C PRO A 132 11.78 9.84 -20.15
N GLU A 133 10.85 10.59 -20.74
CA GLU A 133 10.25 11.78 -20.14
C GLU A 133 9.39 11.41 -18.93
N SER A 134 8.63 10.32 -19.04
CA SER A 134 7.84 9.78 -17.94
C SER A 134 8.75 9.28 -16.82
N LEU A 135 9.85 8.61 -17.16
CA LEU A 135 10.85 8.16 -16.21
C LEU A 135 11.44 9.35 -15.44
N LYS A 136 11.94 10.37 -16.15
CA LYS A 136 12.48 11.60 -15.56
C LYS A 136 11.48 12.27 -14.62
N ARG A 137 10.25 12.53 -15.08
CA ARG A 137 9.22 13.19 -14.28
C ARG A 137 8.89 12.45 -12.99
N ASN A 138 8.90 11.12 -13.02
CA ASN A 138 8.61 10.30 -11.83
C ASN A 138 9.82 10.18 -10.90
N ILE A 139 11.05 10.22 -11.42
CA ILE A 139 12.27 10.36 -10.63
C ILE A 139 12.26 11.69 -9.89
N ASP A 140 12.03 12.80 -10.59
CA ASP A 140 12.02 14.15 -10.00
C ASP A 140 10.98 14.23 -8.86
N LYS A 141 9.80 13.62 -9.04
CA LYS A 141 8.77 13.50 -7.99
C LYS A 141 9.20 12.62 -6.83
N ALA A 142 9.88 11.50 -7.11
CA ALA A 142 10.35 10.58 -6.08
C ALA A 142 11.40 11.25 -5.19
N ILE A 143 12.37 11.95 -5.80
CA ILE A 143 13.41 12.70 -5.11
C ILE A 143 12.80 13.85 -4.30
N LYS A 144 11.94 14.68 -4.91
CA LYS A 144 11.27 15.81 -4.23
C LYS A 144 10.46 15.38 -2.99
N ASN A 145 9.89 14.19 -3.00
CA ASN A 145 9.13 13.66 -1.87
C ASN A 145 9.99 12.79 -0.92
N HIS A 146 11.33 12.87 -1.01
CA HIS A 146 12.28 12.04 -0.26
C HIS A 146 11.93 10.54 -0.29
N LEU A 147 11.48 10.07 -1.45
CA LEU A 147 11.12 8.68 -1.74
C LEU A 147 9.92 8.17 -0.93
N VAL A 148 9.18 9.08 -0.31
CA VAL A 148 7.87 8.83 0.30
C VAL A 148 6.82 8.84 -0.81
N PHE A 149 6.48 7.67 -1.34
CA PHE A 149 5.25 7.53 -2.14
C PHE A 149 4.08 7.36 -1.18
N TYR A 150 3.33 8.44 -0.94
CA TYR A 150 1.94 8.32 -0.50
C TYR A 150 1.26 7.36 -1.47
N GLY A 151 0.82 6.20 -0.98
CA GLY A 151 0.31 5.14 -1.84
C GLY A 151 -0.67 5.72 -2.84
N ARG A 152 -0.42 5.52 -4.14
CA ARG A 152 -1.45 5.72 -5.16
C ARG A 152 -2.63 4.86 -4.71
N LYS A 153 -3.65 5.47 -4.10
CA LYS A 153 -4.97 4.86 -4.05
C LYS A 153 -5.29 4.57 -5.51
N LYS A 154 -5.45 3.29 -5.85
CA LYS A 154 -6.12 2.95 -7.10
C LYS A 154 -7.48 3.65 -7.00
N ASN A 155 -7.74 4.60 -7.89
CA ASN A 155 -9.09 5.10 -8.11
C ASN A 155 -9.93 3.90 -8.55
N LYS A 156 -10.50 3.16 -7.60
CA LYS A 156 -11.72 2.40 -7.87
C LYS A 156 -12.81 3.45 -8.04
N GLY A 157 -13.65 3.27 -9.05
CA GLY A 157 -14.83 4.09 -9.28
C GLY A 157 -15.75 4.20 -8.05
N PRO A 158 -16.84 4.96 -8.17
CA PRO A 158 -17.60 5.44 -7.02
C PRO A 158 -18.18 4.27 -6.23
N GLY A 159 -17.66 4.06 -5.02
CA GLY A 159 -18.08 2.98 -4.14
C GLY A 159 -16.99 2.60 -3.14
N GLY A 160 -16.87 3.37 -2.06
CA GLY A 160 -15.98 3.03 -0.94
C GLY A 160 -15.39 4.27 -0.26
N ASP A 161 -16.21 4.91 0.57
CA ASP A 161 -15.85 6.02 1.44
C ASP A 161 -14.64 5.65 2.35
N SER A 162 -13.64 6.53 2.37
CA SER A 162 -12.48 6.44 3.26
C SER A 162 -12.42 7.70 4.11
N SER A 163 -12.81 7.57 5.37
CA SER A 163 -12.53 8.30 6.63
C SER A 163 -12.27 9.82 6.65
N ARG A 164 -11.75 10.44 5.59
CA ARG A 164 -11.61 11.89 5.44
C ARG A 164 -12.90 12.55 4.94
N SER A 165 -13.76 11.80 4.23
CA SER A 165 -15.14 12.22 3.93
C SER A 165 -15.92 12.40 5.22
N ARG A 166 -15.85 11.43 6.15
CA ARG A 166 -16.46 11.53 7.48
C ARG A 166 -16.01 12.74 8.29
N PHE A 167 -14.74 13.14 8.19
CA PHE A 167 -14.24 14.33 8.91
C PHE A 167 -14.80 15.63 8.30
N LEU A 168 -14.83 15.72 6.97
CA LEU A 168 -15.39 16.88 6.28
C LEU A 168 -16.92 16.92 6.37
N GLU A 169 -17.62 15.78 6.34
CA GLU A 169 -19.05 15.66 6.60
C GLU A 169 -19.40 15.96 8.05
N ALA A 170 -18.61 15.51 9.03
CA ALA A 170 -18.81 15.85 10.43
C ALA A 170 -18.57 17.34 10.69
N LYS A 171 -17.53 17.93 10.06
CA LYS A 171 -17.27 19.38 10.11
C LYS A 171 -18.44 20.16 9.48
N ARG A 172 -18.93 19.73 8.32
CA ARG A 172 -20.06 20.36 7.63
C ARG A 172 -21.39 20.16 8.37
N TYR A 173 -21.59 19.01 9.02
CA TYR A 173 -22.75 18.74 9.89
C TYR A 173 -22.72 19.63 11.12
N PHE A 174 -21.56 19.83 11.74
CA PHE A 174 -21.36 20.77 12.84
C PHE A 174 -21.65 22.23 12.40
N GLU A 175 -21.11 22.65 11.25
CA GLU A 175 -21.35 23.96 10.65
C GLU A 175 -22.82 24.18 10.25
N LEU A 176 -23.53 23.15 9.76
CA LEU A 176 -24.92 23.26 9.30
C LEU A 176 -25.97 23.05 10.40
N HIS A 177 -25.70 22.25 11.43
CA HIS A 177 -26.70 21.84 12.43
C HIS A 177 -26.36 22.25 13.87
N CYS A 178 -25.09 22.51 14.19
CA CYS A 178 -24.65 22.85 15.55
C CYS A 178 -24.12 24.28 15.68
N ALA A 179 -23.84 24.99 14.58
CA ALA A 179 -23.37 26.38 14.60
C ALA A 179 -24.42 27.39 15.14
N LEU A 180 -25.71 27.03 15.11
CA LEU A 180 -26.81 27.83 15.67
C LEU A 180 -27.37 27.23 16.98
N CYS A 181 -26.71 26.22 17.56
CA CYS A 181 -27.17 25.62 18.81
C CYS A 181 -26.81 26.53 19.99
N PRO A 182 -27.76 26.92 20.86
CA PRO A 182 -27.50 27.82 21.99
C PRO A 182 -26.63 27.22 23.10
N TYR A 183 -26.10 26.00 22.92
CA TYR A 183 -25.29 25.26 23.89
C TYR A 183 -23.89 24.87 23.39
N SER A 184 -23.42 25.33 22.23
CA SER A 184 -22.02 25.20 21.82
C SER A 184 -21.19 26.40 22.34
N ARG A 185 -20.11 26.17 23.09
CA ARG A 185 -19.17 27.22 23.54
C ARG A 185 -17.71 26.82 23.30
N ARG A 186 -16.89 27.83 22.99
CA ARG A 186 -15.43 27.74 22.82
C ARG A 186 -14.78 27.66 24.22
N VAL A 187 -13.83 26.77 24.44
CA VAL A 187 -13.13 26.68 25.75
C VAL A 187 -12.12 27.83 25.82
N GLY A 188 -12.26 28.71 26.83
CA GLY A 188 -11.43 29.91 27.01
C GLY A 188 -12.17 31.14 27.55
N GLU A 189 -13.51 31.13 27.60
CA GLU A 189 -14.28 32.17 28.26
C GLU A 189 -14.41 31.87 29.76
N HIS A 190 -13.89 32.78 30.59
CA HIS A 190 -14.20 32.82 32.02
C HIS A 190 -15.72 32.95 32.17
N ASP A 191 -16.35 32.04 32.92
CA ASP A 191 -17.74 32.22 33.33
C ASP A 191 -17.82 33.42 34.28
N PRO A 192 -18.85 34.28 34.14
CA PRO A 192 -19.84 34.23 35.21
C PRO A 192 -21.28 34.32 34.68
N TYR A 193 -22.07 33.32 35.03
CA TYR A 193 -23.48 33.53 35.41
C TYR A 193 -23.58 34.66 36.47
N PRO A 194 -24.76 35.24 36.75
CA PRO A 194 -25.86 35.70 35.90
C PRO A 194 -26.24 37.16 36.21
N GLY A 195 -26.50 37.99 35.20
CA GLY A 195 -27.21 39.27 35.36
C GLY A 195 -26.40 40.43 35.97
N ALA A 196 -25.80 41.27 35.11
CA ALA A 196 -25.47 42.67 35.41
C ALA A 196 -25.18 43.40 34.09
N GLY A 197 -25.69 44.64 33.95
CA GLY A 197 -25.74 45.41 32.71
C GLY A 197 -24.41 45.98 32.21
N ASP A 198 -24.52 46.57 31.02
CA ASP A 198 -23.46 47.14 30.18
C ASP A 198 -22.60 48.18 30.92
N GLY A 199 -21.28 48.05 30.80
CA GLY A 199 -20.33 49.06 31.27
C GLY A 199 -18.88 48.72 30.88
N ASP A 200 -18.29 49.57 30.03
CA ASP A 200 -16.93 49.54 29.50
C ASP A 200 -15.83 49.29 30.56
N VAL A 201 -14.90 48.36 30.30
CA VAL A 201 -13.55 48.39 30.89
C VAL A 201 -12.50 47.79 29.92
N GLN A 202 -11.46 48.58 29.61
CA GLN A 202 -10.27 48.17 28.86
C GLN A 202 -9.46 47.04 29.54
N ARG A 203 -8.87 46.16 28.72
CA ARG A 203 -8.02 45.03 29.14
C ARG A 203 -6.70 45.46 29.80
N PRO A 204 -6.22 44.79 30.87
CA PRO A 204 -4.85 44.96 31.34
C PRO A 204 -3.89 43.97 30.66
N ASP A 205 -2.68 44.46 30.37
CA ASP A 205 -1.52 43.74 29.83
C ASP A 205 -1.04 42.62 30.77
N ALA A 206 -1.19 41.35 30.36
CA ALA A 206 -0.42 40.24 30.90
C ALA A 206 -0.30 39.12 29.85
N ALA A 207 0.95 38.76 29.51
CA ALA A 207 1.30 37.81 28.46
C ALA A 207 0.88 36.36 28.78
N LEU A 208 0.28 35.67 27.79
CA LEU A 208 0.01 34.23 27.81
C LEU A 208 1.18 33.45 27.16
N PRO A 209 1.51 32.22 27.61
CA PRO A 209 2.56 31.41 27.00
C PRO A 209 2.16 30.88 25.61
N GLU A 210 3.11 30.89 24.67
CA GLU A 210 2.99 30.37 23.31
C GLU A 210 2.92 28.83 23.28
N GLN A 211 1.93 28.30 22.56
CA GLN A 211 1.77 26.89 22.10
C GLN A 211 1.01 25.90 22.99
N VAL A 212 -0.32 25.89 22.87
CA VAL A 212 -1.17 24.68 22.92
C VAL A 212 -2.35 24.86 21.93
N GLY A 213 -2.59 23.86 21.08
CA GLY A 213 -3.68 23.85 20.09
C GLY A 213 -5.08 23.68 20.71
N GLU A 214 -6.12 23.97 19.92
CA GLU A 214 -7.51 24.13 20.37
C GLU A 214 -8.13 22.82 20.90
N LEU A 215 -8.86 22.90 22.02
CA LEU A 215 -9.64 21.79 22.59
C LEU A 215 -11.15 22.02 22.34
N TYR A 216 -11.81 21.03 21.75
CA TYR A 216 -13.27 21.02 21.55
C TYR A 216 -13.89 19.93 22.45
N LEU A 217 -14.82 20.31 23.33
CA LEU A 217 -15.53 19.41 24.24
C LEU A 217 -17.04 19.48 23.98
N CYS A 218 -17.65 18.36 23.61
CA CYS A 218 -19.11 18.21 23.55
C CYS A 218 -19.61 17.44 24.78
N HIS A 219 -20.23 18.13 25.74
CA HIS A 219 -20.72 17.52 26.98
C HIS A 219 -21.90 16.56 26.82
N ARG A 220 -22.58 16.51 25.65
CA ARG A 220 -23.67 15.55 25.43
C ARG A 220 -23.20 14.18 24.96
N HIS A 221 -22.05 14.08 24.27
CA HIS A 221 -21.58 12.81 23.66
C HIS A 221 -20.18 12.35 24.13
N GLY A 222 -19.51 13.07 25.04
CA GLY A 222 -18.29 12.59 25.71
C GLY A 222 -17.10 12.35 24.80
N GLN A 223 -17.00 13.02 23.64
CA GLN A 223 -15.84 12.93 22.76
C GLN A 223 -14.94 14.17 22.90
N VAL A 224 -13.64 13.91 23.07
CA VAL A 224 -12.57 14.91 23.04
C VAL A 224 -11.86 14.75 21.69
N LEU A 225 -11.76 15.85 20.94
CA LEU A 225 -10.97 15.90 19.71
C LEU A 225 -9.64 16.59 20.01
N HIS A 226 -8.54 15.93 19.63
CA HIS A 226 -7.20 16.51 19.69
C HIS A 226 -6.75 16.88 18.28
N GLU A 227 -6.22 18.09 18.13
CA GLU A 227 -5.31 18.44 17.03
C GLU A 227 -3.92 17.88 17.36
N TYR A 228 -3.28 17.19 16.40
CA TYR A 228 -1.84 16.91 16.38
C TYR A 228 -1.20 17.66 15.22
#